data_AF-A0A7M7N7Z7-F1
#
_entry.id   AF-A0A7M7N7Z7-F1
#
_cell.length_a   1.000
_cell.length_b   1.000
_cell.length_c   1.000
_cell.angle_alpha   90.00
_cell.angle_beta   90.00
_cell.angle_gamma   90.00
#
_symmetry.space_group_name_H-M   'P 1'
#
loop_
_entity.id
_entity.type
_entity.pdbx_description
1 polymer ?
#
loop_
_entity_poly.entity_id
_entity_poly.type
_entity_poly.pdbx_seq_one_letter_code
_entity_poly.pdbx_strand_id
1 'polypeptide(L)'
;MAADLASQRPGGDALKPVHVADGEDLEMKHSFYDQWQRKGKSRVGTRGEEESKGGSSTSRQESILDFSKLPVQIKSTSKFNVGLACNHKHGRAKSATHDAEEERLARERQKEINVLSLLIMARRKALESYKLREETLLIENSKMRLEIESSEKDVHKEVKTLLQKYERYRGAVSTLSTKFESQKESANAELNQAQDKIAKDVLVLQKQVDAADSLLNETKKELATLTSYKDKEYPVRAMRIRELHKQIKYLAKEFKAEQDELDKIIQVETSKYTTRRDDRLREIQSQATDFAQDLMQEGVKDMAIHNITMKKEIEGHIEENEALETIIQHLKEDVKSMSTDPKSDVRKQMFPHLYKEVQKCTPDMDVELDIPRHDWLPI
;
A
#
# COMPACT_ATOMS: atom_id res chain seq x y z
N MET A 1 43.43 36.22 -3.14
CA MET A 1 42.72 36.62 -4.37
C MET A 1 42.00 35.39 -4.90
N ALA A 2 40.65 35.46 -4.94
CA ALA A 2 39.69 34.59 -5.64
C ALA A 2 39.76 33.06 -5.35
N ALA A 3 38.68 32.32 -5.11
CA ALA A 3 37.25 32.60 -5.01
C ALA A 3 36.57 31.41 -4.29
N ASP A 4 35.37 31.66 -3.77
CA ASP A 4 34.39 30.72 -3.24
C ASP A 4 34.26 29.40 -4.00
N LEU A 5 33.87 28.34 -3.28
CA LEU A 5 32.64 27.60 -3.59
C LEU A 5 32.25 26.66 -2.43
N ALA A 6 31.02 26.85 -1.98
CA ALA A 6 30.32 26.08 -0.97
C ALA A 6 30.05 24.63 -1.42
N SER A 7 30.02 23.70 -0.46
CA SER A 7 29.11 22.55 -0.55
C SER A 7 28.74 22.04 0.84
N GLN A 8 27.46 22.25 1.15
CA GLN A 8 26.77 21.83 2.36
C GLN A 8 26.62 20.31 2.38
N ARG A 9 26.93 19.70 3.54
CA ARG A 9 26.40 18.40 3.94
C ARG A 9 25.00 18.61 4.54
N PRO A 10 24.12 17.61 4.44
CA PRO A 10 23.21 17.34 5.54
C PRO A 10 23.44 15.93 6.10
N GLY A 11 23.79 15.87 7.40
CA GLY A 11 23.30 14.82 8.29
C GLY A 11 21.77 14.99 8.44
N GLY A 12 21.00 13.95 8.68
CA GLY A 12 21.08 13.13 9.88
C GLY A 12 19.84 13.43 10.72
N ASP A 13 18.87 12.52 10.64
CA ASP A 13 17.84 12.17 11.61
C ASP A 13 17.12 13.26 12.43
N ALA A 14 15.83 13.40 12.16
CA ALA A 14 14.84 13.72 13.19
C ALA A 14 13.53 12.99 12.88
N LEU A 15 13.39 11.80 13.47
CA LEU A 15 12.12 11.10 13.66
C LEU A 15 11.15 12.01 14.42
N LYS A 16 9.96 12.22 13.86
CA LYS A 16 8.79 12.75 14.57
C LYS A 16 7.67 11.71 14.56
N PRO A 17 6.88 11.64 15.64
CA PRO A 17 6.01 10.51 15.95
C PRO A 17 4.73 10.51 15.12
N VAL A 18 4.31 9.29 14.77
CA VAL A 18 3.01 8.97 14.21
C VAL A 18 1.96 9.18 15.29
N HIS A 19 1.05 10.14 15.06
CA HIS A 19 -0.17 10.28 15.85
C HIS A 19 -1.13 9.16 15.45
N VAL A 20 -1.42 8.28 16.40
CA VAL A 20 -2.57 7.38 16.39
C VAL A 20 -3.79 8.24 16.70
N ALA A 21 -4.75 8.29 15.78
CA ALA A 21 -6.08 8.81 16.00
C ALA A 21 -7.07 7.66 15.75
N ASP A 22 -7.54 7.13 16.88
CA ASP A 22 -8.92 6.76 17.19
C ASP A 22 -9.79 6.15 16.09
N GLY A 23 -10.23 4.93 16.39
CA GLY A 23 -11.18 4.17 15.60
C GLY A 23 -12.53 4.87 15.51
N GLU A 24 -13.02 4.95 14.28
CA GLU A 24 -14.43 5.12 13.99
C GLU A 24 -15.03 3.72 13.79
N ASP A 25 -16.03 3.44 14.61
CA ASP A 25 -16.84 2.24 14.61
C ASP A 25 -17.49 2.01 13.23
N LEU A 26 -17.12 0.89 12.60
CA LEU A 26 -17.83 0.30 11.47
C LEU A 26 -19.17 -0.26 11.95
N GLU A 27 -20.19 0.59 12.13
CA GLU A 27 -21.58 0.13 12.26
C GLU A 27 -22.17 -0.15 10.86
N MET A 28 -21.71 -1.24 10.25
CA MET A 28 -22.29 -1.77 9.02
C MET A 28 -23.65 -2.40 9.36
N LYS A 29 -24.73 -1.63 9.18
CA LYS A 29 -26.11 -2.14 9.26
C LYS A 29 -26.27 -3.30 8.27
N HIS A 30 -26.33 -4.52 8.79
CA HIS A 30 -26.77 -5.70 8.07
C HIS A 30 -28.20 -5.48 7.56
N SER A 31 -28.34 -5.20 6.26
CA SER A 31 -29.62 -5.33 5.59
C SER A 31 -29.98 -6.82 5.52
N PHE A 32 -31.12 -7.15 6.09
CA PHE A 32 -31.74 -8.46 6.04
C PHE A 32 -31.87 -8.92 4.58
N TYR A 33 -31.05 -9.91 4.23
CA TYR A 33 -31.15 -10.63 2.98
C TYR A 33 -32.24 -11.70 3.15
N ASP A 34 -33.45 -11.41 2.67
CA ASP A 34 -34.55 -12.38 2.66
C ASP A 34 -34.23 -13.52 1.68
N GLN A 35 -33.91 -14.68 2.25
CA GLN A 35 -33.76 -15.93 1.53
C GLN A 35 -35.11 -16.35 0.95
N TRP A 36 -35.18 -16.43 -0.38
CA TRP A 36 -36.29 -17.03 -1.10
C TRP A 36 -36.35 -18.53 -0.80
N GLN A 37 -37.04 -18.91 0.27
CA GLN A 37 -37.43 -20.30 0.53
C GLN A 37 -38.58 -20.70 -0.38
N ARG A 38 -38.30 -21.55 -1.37
CA ARG A 38 -39.33 -22.33 -2.05
C ARG A 38 -39.93 -23.33 -1.05
N LYS A 39 -41.08 -22.99 -0.47
CA LYS A 39 -41.92 -23.97 0.20
C LYS A 39 -42.57 -24.86 -0.85
N GLY A 40 -42.00 -26.06 -1.02
CA GLY A 40 -42.67 -27.17 -1.67
C GLY A 40 -43.88 -27.60 -0.83
N LYS A 41 -45.03 -27.73 -1.48
CA LYS A 41 -46.12 -28.60 -1.00
C LYS A 41 -46.09 -29.87 -1.82
N SER A 42 -45.68 -30.94 -1.15
CA SER A 42 -45.75 -32.31 -1.61
C SER A 42 -47.07 -32.96 -1.16
N ARG A 43 -47.59 -33.87 -2.01
CA ARG A 43 -48.62 -34.91 -1.82
C ARG A 43 -50.08 -34.44 -1.92
N VAL A 44 -50.98 -35.09 -2.67
CA VAL A 44 -51.20 -36.51 -3.08
C VAL A 44 -51.91 -36.46 -4.46
N GLY A 45 -51.74 -37.32 -5.47
CA GLY A 45 -51.27 -38.69 -5.57
C GLY A 45 -52.40 -39.66 -5.94
N THR A 46 -52.80 -39.75 -7.22
CA THR A 46 -53.40 -40.92 -7.91
C THR A 46 -53.29 -40.65 -9.42
N ARG A 47 -52.38 -41.30 -10.17
CA ARG A 47 -52.46 -42.65 -10.79
C ARG A 47 -53.53 -42.68 -11.90
N GLY A 48 -53.30 -43.07 -13.16
CA GLY A 48 -52.14 -43.60 -13.91
C GLY A 48 -52.14 -43.04 -15.34
N GLU A 49 -51.11 -43.31 -16.16
CA GLU A 49 -51.13 -44.32 -17.24
C GLU A 49 -52.20 -43.98 -18.31
N GLU A 50 -51.94 -43.76 -19.60
CA GLU A 50 -50.97 -44.35 -20.52
C GLU A 50 -50.93 -43.51 -21.82
N GLU A 51 -49.96 -43.88 -22.66
CA GLU A 51 -49.67 -43.46 -24.02
C GLU A 51 -50.87 -43.42 -24.99
N SER A 52 -50.85 -42.54 -25.99
CA SER A 52 -50.57 -42.95 -27.38
C SER A 52 -51.00 -41.92 -28.43
N LYS A 53 -50.21 -41.94 -29.51
CA LYS A 53 -50.39 -41.26 -30.79
C LYS A 53 -51.54 -41.88 -31.60
N GLY A 54 -52.01 -41.09 -32.58
CA GLY A 54 -52.90 -41.51 -33.67
C GLY A 54 -54.35 -41.14 -33.35
N GLY A 55 -55.15 -40.53 -34.21
CA GLY A 55 -55.12 -40.53 -35.67
C GLY A 55 -56.55 -40.87 -36.13
N SER A 56 -57.06 -40.07 -37.06
CA SER A 56 -58.20 -40.36 -37.93
C SER A 56 -59.63 -40.03 -37.49
N SER A 57 -60.36 -39.68 -38.54
CA SER A 57 -61.70 -39.17 -38.79
C SER A 57 -62.87 -40.12 -38.48
N THR A 58 -64.05 -39.54 -38.18
CA THR A 58 -65.43 -39.93 -38.62
C THR A 58 -66.40 -38.86 -38.05
N SER A 59 -67.22 -38.15 -38.82
CA SER A 59 -68.52 -38.50 -39.44
C SER A 59 -69.60 -39.04 -38.48
N ARG A 60 -70.62 -38.20 -38.20
CA ARG A 60 -72.04 -38.44 -37.82
C ARG A 60 -72.58 -37.11 -37.26
N GLN A 61 -73.52 -36.37 -37.85
CA GLN A 61 -74.89 -36.67 -38.27
C GLN A 61 -75.78 -37.24 -37.15
N GLU A 62 -76.67 -36.38 -36.64
CA GLU A 62 -78.03 -36.57 -36.08
C GLU A 62 -78.36 -35.24 -35.35
N SER A 63 -79.35 -34.39 -35.66
CA SER A 63 -80.77 -34.52 -36.00
C SER A 63 -81.57 -35.38 -35.02
N ILE A 64 -82.52 -34.74 -34.31
CA ILE A 64 -83.94 -35.12 -34.13
C ILE A 64 -84.45 -34.58 -32.79
N LEU A 65 -85.52 -33.77 -32.86
CA LEU A 65 -86.74 -33.73 -32.04
C LEU A 65 -87.56 -32.59 -32.70
N ASP A 66 -88.49 -32.75 -33.65
CA ASP A 66 -89.60 -33.68 -33.88
C ASP A 66 -90.61 -33.79 -32.72
N PHE A 67 -91.64 -32.93 -32.78
CA PHE A 67 -92.89 -33.06 -32.05
C PHE A 67 -94.04 -32.78 -33.03
N SER A 68 -94.52 -33.83 -33.68
CA SER A 68 -95.82 -33.87 -34.35
C SER A 68 -96.59 -35.11 -33.87
N LYS A 69 -97.78 -34.88 -33.26
CA LYS A 69 -98.88 -35.81 -32.91
C LYS A 69 -99.80 -35.02 -31.95
N LEU A 70 -101.09 -34.79 -32.20
CA LEU A 70 -102.14 -35.72 -32.63
C LEU A 70 -103.29 -35.02 -33.41
N PRO A 71 -104.17 -35.79 -34.06
CA PRO A 71 -105.06 -35.37 -35.13
C PRO A 71 -106.53 -35.24 -34.69
N VAL A 72 -107.33 -34.53 -35.49
CA VAL A 72 -108.77 -34.82 -35.60
C VAL A 72 -109.10 -35.02 -37.08
N GLN A 73 -109.07 -36.28 -37.50
CA GLN A 73 -109.79 -36.72 -38.67
C GLN A 73 -111.26 -36.91 -38.30
N ILE A 74 -112.16 -36.28 -39.04
CA ILE A 74 -113.53 -36.78 -39.21
C ILE A 74 -113.66 -37.15 -40.68
N LYS A 75 -113.31 -38.40 -40.99
CA LYS A 75 -113.78 -39.11 -42.18
C LYS A 75 -114.74 -40.18 -41.69
N SER A 76 -116.03 -39.88 -41.69
CA SER A 76 -117.06 -40.91 -41.63
C SER A 76 -117.44 -41.27 -43.06
N THR A 77 -117.05 -42.48 -43.44
CA THR A 77 -117.44 -43.18 -44.64
C THR A 77 -118.88 -43.66 -44.52
N SER A 78 -119.74 -43.32 -45.49
CA SER A 78 -120.95 -44.10 -45.77
C SER A 78 -121.42 -43.81 -47.19
N LYS A 79 -120.96 -44.64 -48.12
CA LYS A 79 -121.61 -44.83 -49.42
C LYS A 79 -122.87 -45.67 -49.18
N PHE A 80 -124.04 -45.14 -49.53
CA PHE A 80 -125.21 -45.95 -49.85
C PHE A 80 -125.87 -45.34 -51.09
N ASN A 81 -125.64 -46.00 -52.23
CA ASN A 81 -126.42 -45.87 -53.44
C ASN A 81 -127.67 -46.75 -53.29
N VAL A 82 -128.85 -46.15 -53.18
CA VAL A 82 -130.17 -46.70 -53.54
C VAL A 82 -131.02 -45.44 -53.82
N GLY A 83 -131.61 -45.16 -54.98
CA GLY A 83 -132.20 -46.07 -55.96
C GLY A 83 -133.72 -46.16 -55.74
N LEU A 84 -134.47 -45.08 -55.98
CA LEU A 84 -135.92 -45.05 -56.24
C LEU A 84 -136.19 -43.72 -56.97
N ALA A 85 -136.40 -43.63 -58.28
CA ALA A 85 -137.50 -44.22 -59.06
C ALA A 85 -138.86 -44.03 -58.37
N CYS A 86 -139.49 -42.88 -58.58
CA CYS A 86 -140.94 -42.74 -58.43
C CYS A 86 -141.50 -42.12 -59.71
N ASN A 87 -141.97 -43.03 -60.56
CA ASN A 87 -142.73 -42.81 -61.78
C ASN A 87 -144.21 -42.91 -61.39
N HIS A 88 -144.97 -41.82 -61.33
CA HIS A 88 -146.44 -41.91 -61.33
C HIS A 88 -147.06 -40.82 -62.20
N LYS A 89 -147.82 -41.30 -63.20
CA LYS A 89 -148.63 -40.54 -64.14
C LYS A 89 -149.96 -40.08 -63.51
N HIS A 90 -150.36 -38.88 -63.92
CA HIS A 90 -151.73 -38.34 -64.08
C HIS A 90 -152.86 -38.81 -63.16
N GLY A 91 -153.41 -37.86 -62.39
CA GLY A 91 -154.74 -37.94 -61.79
C GLY A 91 -155.36 -36.55 -61.71
N ARG A 92 -156.53 -36.40 -62.32
CA ARG A 92 -157.21 -35.16 -62.69
C ARG A 92 -158.12 -34.68 -61.55
N ALA A 93 -158.11 -33.35 -61.32
CA ALA A 93 -159.19 -32.51 -60.81
C ALA A 93 -159.98 -32.93 -59.55
N LYS A 94 -159.96 -32.09 -58.51
CA LYS A 94 -161.05 -31.12 -58.20
C LYS A 94 -160.83 -30.45 -56.83
N SER A 95 -160.90 -29.12 -56.86
CA SER A 95 -161.49 -28.19 -55.88
C SER A 95 -161.03 -28.16 -54.42
N ALA A 96 -160.48 -27.00 -54.04
CA ALA A 96 -160.59 -26.28 -52.75
C ALA A 96 -160.04 -27.02 -51.52
N THR A 97 -158.98 -26.56 -50.85
CA THR A 97 -158.84 -25.23 -50.21
C THR A 97 -157.37 -24.79 -50.16
N HIS A 98 -157.09 -23.57 -50.60
CA HIS A 98 -155.77 -22.95 -50.84
C HIS A 98 -154.86 -22.83 -49.59
N ASP A 99 -155.39 -23.05 -48.38
CA ASP A 99 -154.69 -22.65 -47.15
C ASP A 99 -153.73 -23.70 -46.54
N ALA A 100 -153.88 -25.00 -46.86
CA ALA A 100 -153.12 -26.08 -46.19
C ALA A 100 -151.77 -26.45 -46.85
N GLU A 101 -151.63 -26.32 -48.18
CA GLU A 101 -150.33 -26.46 -48.86
C GLU A 101 -149.40 -25.28 -48.56
N GLU A 102 -149.99 -24.08 -48.41
CA GLU A 102 -149.27 -22.87 -48.07
C GLU A 102 -148.66 -22.97 -46.66
N GLU A 103 -149.36 -23.60 -45.71
CA GLU A 103 -148.85 -23.85 -44.35
C GLU A 103 -147.69 -24.86 -44.30
N ARG A 104 -147.71 -25.90 -45.14
CA ARG A 104 -146.62 -26.91 -45.20
C ARG A 104 -145.35 -26.31 -45.82
N LEU A 105 -145.51 -25.56 -46.92
CA LEU A 105 -144.42 -24.80 -47.55
C LEU A 105 -143.88 -23.72 -46.60
N ALA A 106 -144.73 -23.09 -45.78
CA ALA A 106 -144.29 -22.14 -44.75
C ALA A 106 -143.44 -22.81 -43.66
N ARG A 107 -143.79 -24.03 -43.21
CA ARG A 107 -142.97 -24.78 -42.23
C ARG A 107 -141.62 -25.23 -42.79
N GLU A 108 -141.56 -25.61 -44.07
CA GLU A 108 -140.30 -25.95 -44.75
C GLU A 108 -139.41 -24.70 -44.91
N ARG A 109 -139.98 -23.58 -45.35
CA ARG A 109 -139.29 -22.27 -45.36
C ARG A 109 -138.81 -21.87 -43.96
N GLN A 110 -139.60 -22.12 -42.91
CA GLN A 110 -139.19 -21.80 -41.53
C GLN A 110 -138.01 -22.67 -41.07
N LYS A 111 -137.95 -23.95 -41.46
CA LYS A 111 -136.79 -24.82 -41.18
C LYS A 111 -135.56 -24.35 -41.94
N GLU A 112 -135.70 -23.97 -43.20
CA GLU A 112 -134.61 -23.40 -44.00
C GLU A 112 -134.10 -22.09 -43.40
N ILE A 113 -135.00 -21.19 -42.98
CA ILE A 113 -134.67 -19.95 -42.27
C ILE A 113 -133.93 -20.26 -40.96
N ASN A 114 -134.38 -21.25 -40.20
CA ASN A 114 -133.74 -21.64 -38.94
C ASN A 114 -132.33 -22.26 -39.17
N VAL A 115 -132.15 -23.09 -40.20
CA VAL A 115 -130.85 -23.66 -40.57
C VAL A 115 -129.89 -22.57 -41.07
N LEU A 116 -130.38 -21.65 -41.91
CA LEU A 116 -129.61 -20.50 -42.36
C LEU A 116 -129.23 -19.58 -41.20
N SER A 117 -130.15 -19.35 -40.26
CA SER A 117 -129.88 -18.60 -39.03
C SER A 117 -128.79 -19.25 -38.18
N LEU A 118 -128.85 -20.57 -37.97
CA LEU A 118 -127.82 -21.32 -37.26
C LEU A 118 -126.46 -21.26 -37.97
N LEU A 119 -126.45 -21.35 -39.31
CA LEU A 119 -125.24 -21.22 -40.12
C LEU A 119 -124.64 -19.82 -40.03
N ILE A 120 -125.48 -18.77 -40.05
CA ILE A 120 -125.05 -17.38 -39.87
C ILE A 120 -124.47 -17.19 -38.46
N MET A 121 -125.10 -17.73 -37.42
CA MET A 121 -124.58 -17.67 -36.05
C MET A 121 -123.24 -18.41 -35.91
N ALA A 122 -123.10 -19.60 -36.48
CA ALA A 122 -121.84 -20.35 -36.46
C ALA A 122 -120.72 -19.61 -37.21
N ARG A 123 -121.03 -19.02 -38.38
CA ARG A 123 -120.07 -18.19 -39.13
C ARG A 123 -119.67 -16.92 -38.38
N ARG A 124 -120.61 -16.25 -37.70
CA ARG A 124 -120.32 -15.08 -36.85
C ARG A 124 -119.39 -15.46 -35.70
N LYS A 125 -119.67 -16.55 -34.98
CA LYS A 125 -118.81 -17.05 -33.90
C LYS A 125 -117.41 -17.45 -34.39
N ALA A 126 -117.31 -18.06 -35.59
CA ALA A 126 -116.03 -18.37 -36.20
C ALA A 126 -115.24 -17.09 -36.54
N LEU A 127 -115.90 -16.07 -37.12
CA LEU A 127 -115.29 -14.76 -37.38
C LEU A 127 -114.80 -14.08 -36.11
N GLU A 128 -115.58 -14.10 -35.03
CA GLU A 128 -115.16 -13.57 -33.73
C GLU A 128 -113.95 -14.32 -33.18
N SER A 129 -113.93 -15.66 -33.29
CA SER A 129 -112.77 -16.47 -32.88
C SER A 129 -111.51 -16.17 -33.71
N TYR A 130 -111.67 -15.89 -35.01
CA TYR A 130 -110.55 -15.50 -35.88
C TYR A 130 -110.04 -14.10 -35.55
N LYS A 131 -110.92 -13.14 -35.27
CA LYS A 131 -110.54 -11.79 -34.84
C LYS A 131 -109.77 -11.82 -33.52
N LEU A 132 -110.25 -12.60 -32.55
CA LEU A 132 -109.55 -12.79 -31.28
C LEU A 132 -108.18 -13.42 -31.50
N ARG A 133 -108.09 -14.44 -32.36
CA ARG A 133 -106.82 -15.08 -32.70
C ARG A 133 -105.86 -14.12 -33.39
N GLU A 134 -106.34 -13.31 -34.33
CA GLU A 134 -105.55 -12.27 -35.00
C GLU A 134 -104.97 -11.29 -33.98
N GLU A 135 -105.79 -10.79 -33.06
CA GLU A 135 -105.35 -9.89 -31.98
C GLU A 135 -104.29 -10.55 -31.10
N THR A 136 -104.51 -11.79 -30.66
CA THR A 136 -103.51 -12.51 -29.85
C THR A 136 -102.18 -12.70 -30.58
N LEU A 137 -102.22 -13.01 -31.88
CA LEU A 137 -101.02 -13.18 -32.70
C LEU A 137 -100.30 -11.85 -32.92
N LEU A 138 -101.02 -10.73 -33.05
CA LEU A 138 -100.40 -9.41 -33.14
C LEU A 138 -99.70 -9.02 -31.84
N ILE A 139 -100.33 -9.28 -30.70
CA ILE A 139 -99.74 -9.04 -29.37
C ILE A 139 -98.48 -9.90 -29.20
N GLU A 140 -98.56 -11.20 -29.48
CA GLU A 140 -97.43 -12.12 -29.35
C GLU A 140 -96.28 -11.77 -30.30
N ASN A 141 -96.56 -11.45 -31.57
CA ASN A 141 -95.54 -10.98 -32.50
C ASN A 141 -94.89 -9.67 -32.03
N SER A 142 -95.67 -8.73 -31.49
CA SER A 142 -95.14 -7.48 -30.96
C SER A 142 -94.22 -7.71 -29.76
N LYS A 143 -94.58 -8.65 -28.89
CA LYS A 143 -93.78 -9.07 -27.74
C LYS A 143 -92.48 -9.74 -28.18
N MET A 144 -92.55 -10.72 -29.09
CA MET A 144 -91.35 -11.38 -29.63
C MET A 144 -90.40 -10.39 -30.28
N ARG A 145 -90.93 -9.42 -31.04
CA ARG A 145 -90.10 -8.37 -31.66
C ARG A 145 -89.36 -7.55 -30.60
N LEU A 146 -90.04 -7.14 -29.53
CA LEU A 146 -89.42 -6.39 -28.43
C LEU A 146 -88.38 -7.21 -27.67
N GLU A 147 -88.66 -8.50 -27.43
CA GLU A 147 -87.71 -9.41 -26.78
C GLU A 147 -86.45 -9.59 -27.64
N ILE A 148 -86.60 -9.84 -28.94
CA ILE A 148 -85.47 -9.92 -29.89
C ILE A 148 -84.67 -8.62 -29.85
N GLU A 149 -85.31 -7.46 -30.04
CA GLU A 149 -84.63 -6.17 -30.07
C GLU A 149 -83.90 -5.88 -28.75
N SER A 150 -84.49 -6.25 -27.61
CA SER A 150 -83.85 -6.10 -26.30
C SER A 150 -82.63 -7.00 -26.15
N SER A 151 -82.73 -8.28 -26.55
CA SER A 151 -81.63 -9.23 -26.50
C SER A 151 -80.50 -8.86 -27.44
N GLU A 152 -80.80 -8.37 -28.65
CA GLU A 152 -79.82 -7.85 -29.60
C GLU A 152 -79.09 -6.64 -29.05
N LYS A 153 -79.81 -5.69 -28.43
CA LYS A 153 -79.19 -4.52 -27.78
C LYS A 153 -78.24 -4.93 -26.67
N ASP A 154 -78.61 -5.92 -25.86
CA ASP A 154 -77.75 -6.37 -24.75
C ASP A 154 -76.53 -7.14 -25.27
N VAL A 155 -76.69 -8.04 -26.24
CA VAL A 155 -75.57 -8.69 -26.94
C VAL A 155 -74.65 -7.66 -27.60
N HIS A 156 -75.19 -6.64 -28.25
CA HIS A 156 -74.40 -5.57 -28.85
C HIS A 156 -73.62 -4.77 -27.81
N LYS A 157 -74.21 -4.46 -26.65
CA LYS A 157 -73.49 -3.82 -25.54
C LYS A 157 -72.36 -4.73 -25.04
N GLU A 158 -72.63 -6.01 -24.82
CA GLU A 158 -71.62 -6.98 -24.37
C GLU A 158 -70.45 -7.06 -25.35
N VAL A 159 -70.73 -7.28 -26.64
CA VAL A 159 -69.71 -7.32 -27.70
C VAL A 159 -68.92 -6.01 -27.75
N LYS A 160 -69.58 -4.85 -27.66
CA LYS A 160 -68.91 -3.56 -27.64
C LYS A 160 -67.98 -3.41 -26.44
N THR A 161 -68.43 -3.78 -25.24
CA THR A 161 -67.57 -3.74 -24.03
C THR A 161 -66.39 -4.70 -24.14
N LEU A 162 -66.59 -5.87 -24.75
CA LEU A 162 -65.55 -6.86 -24.96
C LEU A 162 -64.50 -6.35 -25.96
N LEU A 163 -64.92 -5.77 -27.08
CA LEU A 163 -64.01 -5.15 -28.05
C LEU A 163 -63.19 -4.03 -27.42
N GLN A 164 -63.82 -3.15 -26.62
CA GLN A 164 -63.10 -2.10 -25.89
C GLN A 164 -62.06 -2.67 -24.91
N LYS A 165 -62.36 -3.79 -24.24
CA LYS A 165 -61.38 -4.48 -23.39
C LYS A 165 -60.20 -4.99 -24.22
N TYR A 166 -60.45 -5.64 -25.36
CA TYR A 166 -59.40 -6.13 -26.24
C TYR A 166 -58.53 -5.01 -26.82
N GLU A 167 -59.11 -3.88 -27.21
CA GLU A 167 -58.35 -2.71 -27.66
C GLU A 167 -57.43 -2.17 -26.55
N ARG A 168 -57.93 -2.06 -25.32
CA ARG A 168 -57.12 -1.66 -24.15
C ARG A 168 -56.00 -2.65 -23.89
N TYR A 169 -56.27 -3.95 -23.92
CA TYR A 169 -55.24 -4.97 -23.74
C TYR A 169 -54.20 -4.93 -24.86
N ARG A 170 -54.62 -4.78 -26.11
CA ARG A 170 -53.72 -4.62 -27.26
C ARG A 170 -52.82 -3.40 -27.11
N GLY A 171 -53.39 -2.26 -26.70
CA GLY A 171 -52.62 -1.04 -26.44
C GLY A 171 -51.62 -1.20 -25.29
N ALA A 172 -52.04 -1.85 -24.20
CA ALA A 172 -51.18 -2.14 -23.05
C ALA A 172 -50.04 -3.10 -23.43
N VAL A 173 -50.33 -4.18 -24.16
CA VAL A 173 -49.32 -5.14 -24.64
C VAL A 173 -48.32 -4.47 -25.59
N SER A 174 -48.80 -3.65 -26.53
CA SER A 174 -47.91 -2.89 -27.43
C SER A 174 -46.99 -1.96 -26.66
N THR A 175 -47.53 -1.16 -25.74
CA THR A 175 -46.75 -0.24 -24.89
C THR A 175 -45.75 -0.97 -23.99
N LEU A 176 -46.14 -2.13 -23.48
CA LEU A 176 -45.26 -2.96 -22.66
C LEU A 176 -44.14 -3.56 -23.50
N SER A 177 -44.44 -4.06 -24.69
CA SER A 177 -43.47 -4.61 -25.63
C SER A 177 -42.45 -3.57 -26.07
N THR A 178 -42.88 -2.34 -26.40
CA THR A 178 -41.96 -1.27 -26.79
C THR A 178 -41.08 -0.82 -25.64
N LYS A 179 -41.63 -0.74 -24.41
CA LYS A 179 -40.82 -0.46 -23.21
C LYS A 179 -39.79 -1.56 -22.93
N PHE A 180 -40.18 -2.83 -23.05
CA PHE A 180 -39.24 -3.94 -22.87
C PHE A 180 -38.14 -3.94 -23.93
N GLU A 181 -38.47 -3.71 -25.20
CA GLU A 181 -37.44 -3.65 -26.24
C GLU A 181 -36.49 -2.45 -26.02
N SER A 182 -37.03 -1.27 -25.67
CA SER A 182 -36.22 -0.10 -25.32
C SER A 182 -35.30 -0.33 -24.11
N GLN A 183 -35.81 -1.00 -23.05
CA GLN A 183 -35.00 -1.36 -21.89
C GLN A 183 -33.90 -2.36 -22.24
N LYS A 184 -34.21 -3.34 -23.09
CA LYS A 184 -33.25 -4.33 -23.58
C LYS A 184 -32.17 -3.67 -24.44
N GLU A 185 -32.54 -2.75 -25.32
CA GLU A 185 -31.59 -1.96 -26.11
C GLU A 185 -30.68 -1.11 -25.21
N SER A 186 -31.23 -0.43 -24.20
CA SER A 186 -30.44 0.34 -23.23
C SER A 186 -29.47 -0.54 -22.45
N ALA A 187 -29.94 -1.68 -21.92
CA ALA A 187 -29.10 -2.62 -21.18
C ALA A 187 -27.98 -3.20 -22.05
N ASN A 188 -28.27 -3.52 -23.33
CA ASN A 188 -27.26 -3.97 -24.27
C ASN A 188 -26.24 -2.87 -24.59
N ALA A 189 -26.68 -1.62 -24.73
CA ALA A 189 -25.79 -0.48 -24.96
C ALA A 189 -24.86 -0.25 -23.77
N GLU A 190 -25.38 -0.31 -22.54
CA GLU A 190 -24.59 -0.22 -21.30
C GLU A 190 -23.57 -1.37 -21.19
N LEU A 191 -23.99 -2.59 -21.51
CA LEU A 191 -23.10 -3.76 -21.52
C LEU A 191 -21.95 -3.58 -22.53
N ASN A 192 -22.27 -3.18 -23.75
CA ASN A 192 -21.26 -2.95 -24.79
C ASN A 192 -20.30 -1.82 -24.38
N GLN A 193 -20.81 -0.73 -23.81
CA GLN A 193 -19.96 0.36 -23.31
C GLN A 193 -19.04 -0.10 -22.17
N ALA A 194 -19.54 -0.93 -21.26
CA ALA A 194 -18.74 -1.50 -20.18
C ALA A 194 -17.66 -2.44 -20.73
N GLN A 195 -18.01 -3.29 -21.70
CA GLN A 195 -17.05 -4.17 -22.39
C GLN A 195 -15.94 -3.36 -23.08
N ASP A 196 -16.29 -2.29 -23.80
CA ASP A 196 -15.32 -1.43 -24.47
C ASP A 196 -14.38 -0.71 -23.48
N LYS A 197 -14.92 -0.25 -22.34
CA LYS A 197 -14.12 0.36 -21.28
C LYS A 197 -13.13 -0.65 -20.69
N ILE A 198 -13.63 -1.83 -20.31
CA ILE A 198 -12.79 -2.91 -19.77
C ILE A 198 -11.72 -3.33 -20.79
N ALA A 199 -12.07 -3.48 -22.07
CA ALA A 199 -11.11 -3.82 -23.11
C ALA A 199 -10.00 -2.76 -23.25
N LYS A 200 -10.35 -1.47 -23.19
CA LYS A 200 -9.36 -0.37 -23.20
C LYS A 200 -8.48 -0.41 -21.95
N ASP A 201 -9.06 -0.58 -20.78
CA ASP A 201 -8.33 -0.62 -19.51
C ASP A 201 -7.36 -1.82 -19.46
N VAL A 202 -7.80 -3.00 -19.93
CA VAL A 202 -6.95 -4.19 -20.08
C VAL A 202 -5.78 -3.93 -21.03
N LEU A 203 -6.00 -3.25 -22.16
CA LEU A 203 -4.92 -2.89 -23.08
C LEU A 203 -3.92 -1.90 -22.47
N VAL A 204 -4.40 -0.93 -21.68
CA VAL A 204 -3.52 0.01 -20.97
C VAL A 204 -2.70 -0.72 -19.91
N LEU A 205 -3.34 -1.58 -19.11
CA LEU A 205 -2.66 -2.39 -18.10
C LEU A 205 -1.63 -3.34 -18.74
N GLN A 206 -1.95 -3.97 -19.86
CA GLN A 206 -1.01 -4.82 -20.59
C GLN A 206 0.24 -4.03 -21.01
N LYS A 207 0.07 -2.84 -21.58
CA LYS A 207 1.21 -1.97 -21.95
C LYS A 207 2.05 -1.57 -20.74
N GLN A 208 1.43 -1.32 -19.59
CA GLN A 208 2.16 -1.00 -18.35
C GLN A 208 2.96 -2.20 -17.84
N VAL A 209 2.39 -3.41 -17.91
CA VAL A 209 3.08 -4.66 -17.56
C VAL A 209 4.27 -4.88 -18.51
N ASP A 210 4.06 -4.75 -19.82
CA ASP A 210 5.13 -4.93 -20.81
C ASP A 210 6.28 -3.93 -20.62
N ALA A 211 5.96 -2.66 -20.30
CA ALA A 211 6.96 -1.63 -20.00
C ALA A 211 7.71 -1.88 -18.67
N ALA A 212 7.02 -2.40 -17.65
CA ALA A 212 7.65 -2.79 -16.40
C ALA A 212 8.58 -4.00 -16.60
N ASP A 213 8.16 -4.98 -17.40
CA ASP A 213 8.97 -6.15 -17.74
C ASP A 213 10.20 -5.77 -18.59
N SER A 214 10.09 -4.81 -19.51
CA SER A 214 11.24 -4.32 -20.26
C SER A 214 12.26 -3.66 -19.33
N LEU A 215 11.80 -2.78 -18.43
CA LEU A 215 12.66 -2.12 -17.44
C LEU A 215 13.30 -3.13 -16.47
N LEU A 216 12.54 -4.13 -16.02
CA LEU A 216 13.04 -5.20 -15.17
C LEU A 216 14.13 -6.01 -15.89
N ASN A 217 13.97 -6.27 -17.18
CA ASN A 217 14.97 -6.98 -17.95
C ASN A 217 16.23 -6.15 -18.21
N GLU A 218 16.10 -4.83 -18.41
CA GLU A 218 17.25 -3.91 -18.53
C GLU A 218 18.04 -3.86 -17.21
N THR A 219 17.36 -3.61 -16.10
CA THR A 219 17.99 -3.58 -14.77
C THR A 219 18.63 -4.93 -14.39
N LYS A 220 18.02 -6.06 -14.77
CA LYS A 220 18.64 -7.39 -14.63
C LYS A 220 19.91 -7.53 -15.45
N LYS A 221 19.96 -7.01 -16.68
CA LYS A 221 21.17 -7.01 -17.52
C LYS A 221 22.26 -6.13 -16.91
N GLU A 222 21.93 -4.93 -16.46
CA GLU A 222 22.87 -4.04 -15.76
C GLU A 222 23.40 -4.67 -14.47
N LEU A 223 22.53 -5.32 -13.70
CA LEU A 223 22.96 -6.06 -12.52
C LEU A 223 23.91 -7.20 -12.92
N ALA A 224 23.62 -7.95 -13.98
CA ALA A 224 24.51 -9.01 -14.46
C ALA A 224 25.89 -8.47 -14.89
N THR A 225 25.95 -7.32 -15.58
CA THR A 225 27.23 -6.69 -15.96
C THR A 225 28.01 -6.21 -14.74
N LEU A 226 27.33 -5.58 -13.77
CA LEU A 226 27.95 -5.14 -12.51
C LEU A 226 28.46 -6.32 -11.68
N THR A 227 27.70 -7.41 -11.61
CA THR A 227 28.10 -8.62 -10.90
C THR A 227 29.32 -9.26 -11.57
N SER A 228 29.32 -9.33 -12.92
CA SER A 228 30.48 -9.78 -13.68
C SER A 228 31.71 -8.90 -13.46
N TYR A 229 31.54 -7.58 -13.38
CA TYR A 229 32.64 -6.66 -13.06
C TYR A 229 33.17 -6.91 -11.65
N LYS A 230 32.29 -7.01 -10.66
CA LYS A 230 32.64 -7.25 -9.26
C LYS A 230 33.42 -8.56 -9.08
N ASP A 231 32.99 -9.63 -9.74
CA ASP A 231 33.53 -10.97 -9.49
C ASP A 231 34.74 -11.30 -10.38
N LYS A 232 34.82 -10.75 -11.61
CA LYS A 232 35.90 -11.08 -12.57
C LYS A 232 36.90 -9.95 -12.73
N GLU A 233 36.45 -8.76 -13.10
CA GLU A 233 37.32 -7.64 -13.49
C GLU A 233 37.96 -6.94 -12.28
N TYR A 234 37.16 -6.69 -11.25
CA TYR A 234 37.57 -5.94 -10.08
C TYR A 234 38.71 -6.62 -9.30
N PRO A 235 38.68 -7.93 -9.03
CA PRO A 235 39.78 -8.59 -8.31
C PRO A 235 41.10 -8.53 -9.09
N VAL A 236 41.05 -8.67 -10.42
CA VAL A 236 42.23 -8.56 -11.30
C VAL A 236 42.80 -7.14 -11.27
N ARG A 237 41.93 -6.12 -11.39
CA ARG A 237 42.35 -4.71 -11.29
C ARG A 237 42.91 -4.38 -9.91
N ALA A 238 42.29 -4.87 -8.84
CA ALA A 238 42.77 -4.69 -7.46
C ALA A 238 44.14 -5.34 -7.25
N MET A 239 44.37 -6.53 -7.80
CA MET A 239 45.68 -7.19 -7.80
C MET A 239 46.72 -6.36 -8.56
N ARG A 240 46.37 -5.81 -9.74
CA ARG A 240 47.27 -4.93 -10.50
C ARG A 240 47.62 -3.66 -9.73
N ILE A 241 46.65 -3.04 -9.07
CA ILE A 241 46.86 -1.87 -8.20
C ILE A 241 47.81 -2.21 -7.05
N ARG A 242 47.66 -3.39 -6.43
CA ARG A 242 48.56 -3.84 -5.36
C ARG A 242 49.98 -4.03 -5.87
N GLU A 243 50.14 -4.62 -7.05
CA GLU A 243 51.46 -4.81 -7.68
C GLU A 243 52.13 -3.47 -7.99
N LEU A 244 51.40 -2.52 -8.56
CA LEU A 244 51.92 -1.16 -8.81
C LEU A 244 52.32 -0.46 -7.50
N HIS A 245 51.52 -0.58 -6.43
CA HIS A 245 51.92 -0.05 -5.12
C HIS A 245 53.20 -0.68 -4.58
N LYS A 246 53.40 -1.99 -4.81
CA LYS A 246 54.64 -2.68 -4.43
C LYS A 246 55.83 -2.13 -5.21
N GLN A 247 55.68 -1.92 -6.51
CA GLN A 247 56.69 -1.31 -7.37
C GLN A 247 57.04 0.11 -6.93
N ILE A 248 56.04 0.95 -6.62
CA ILE A 248 56.26 2.31 -6.10
C ILE A 248 57.04 2.26 -4.79
N LYS A 249 56.68 1.38 -3.86
CA LYS A 249 57.40 1.25 -2.58
C LYS A 249 58.84 0.74 -2.77
N TYR A 250 59.03 -0.17 -3.70
CA TYR A 250 60.36 -0.68 -4.04
C TYR A 250 61.23 0.44 -4.61
N LEU A 251 60.75 1.15 -5.63
CA LEU A 251 61.45 2.29 -6.23
C LEU A 251 61.72 3.40 -5.23
N ALA A 252 60.78 3.72 -4.34
CA ALA A 252 61.00 4.71 -3.29
C ALA A 252 62.11 4.29 -2.31
N LYS A 253 62.24 2.98 -2.04
CA LYS A 253 63.32 2.45 -1.21
C LYS A 253 64.67 2.52 -1.93
N GLU A 254 64.71 2.17 -3.22
CA GLU A 254 65.92 2.31 -4.05
C GLU A 254 66.36 3.77 -4.13
N PHE A 255 65.47 4.68 -4.49
CA PHE A 255 65.74 6.12 -4.54
C PHE A 255 66.30 6.66 -3.22
N LYS A 256 65.74 6.22 -2.08
CA LYS A 256 66.25 6.61 -0.77
C LYS A 256 67.67 6.10 -0.52
N ALA A 257 67.96 4.85 -0.92
CA ALA A 257 69.30 4.30 -0.78
C ALA A 257 70.32 5.04 -1.67
N GLU A 258 69.96 5.37 -2.91
CA GLU A 258 70.78 6.17 -3.81
C GLU A 258 71.00 7.59 -3.26
N GLN A 259 69.97 8.20 -2.66
CA GLN A 259 70.09 9.51 -2.02
C GLN A 259 71.00 9.47 -0.80
N ASP A 260 70.89 8.45 0.05
CA ASP A 260 71.78 8.24 1.20
C ASP A 260 73.24 8.01 0.74
N GLU A 261 73.46 7.37 -0.40
CA GLU A 261 74.79 7.20 -0.99
C GLU A 261 75.34 8.53 -1.54
N LEU A 262 74.51 9.28 -2.26
CA LEU A 262 74.88 10.60 -2.76
C LEU A 262 75.23 11.56 -1.62
N ASP A 263 74.46 11.57 -0.52
CA ASP A 263 74.73 12.40 0.65
C ASP A 263 76.06 12.04 1.31
N LYS A 264 76.43 10.75 1.37
CA LYS A 264 77.76 10.32 1.83
C LYS A 264 78.86 10.82 0.92
N ILE A 265 78.68 10.75 -0.41
CA ILE A 265 79.65 11.27 -1.38
C ILE A 265 79.81 12.78 -1.21
N ILE A 266 78.70 13.53 -1.07
CA ILE A 266 78.72 14.97 -0.81
C ILE A 266 79.47 15.27 0.48
N GLN A 267 79.20 14.55 1.56
CA GLN A 267 79.88 14.74 2.85
C GLN A 267 81.39 14.48 2.73
N VAL A 268 81.77 13.38 2.07
CA VAL A 268 83.18 13.03 1.85
C VAL A 268 83.87 14.10 1.01
N GLU A 269 83.30 14.51 -0.12
CA GLU A 269 83.92 15.56 -0.95
C GLU A 269 83.97 16.90 -0.21
N THR A 270 82.91 17.30 0.49
CA THR A 270 82.92 18.52 1.31
C THR A 270 84.01 18.47 2.39
N SER A 271 84.20 17.32 3.05
CA SER A 271 85.27 17.14 4.02
C SER A 271 86.67 17.21 3.39
N LYS A 272 86.86 16.65 2.19
CA LYS A 272 88.12 16.76 1.44
C LYS A 272 88.39 18.21 1.02
N TYR A 273 87.38 18.91 0.52
CA TYR A 273 87.49 20.31 0.11
C TYR A 273 87.82 21.22 1.30
N THR A 274 87.14 21.05 2.43
CA THR A 274 87.41 21.82 3.66
C THR A 274 88.81 21.53 4.20
N THR A 275 89.20 20.26 4.30
CA THR A 275 90.56 19.89 4.73
C THR A 275 91.63 20.48 3.81
N ARG A 276 91.49 20.33 2.48
CA ARG A 276 92.42 20.93 1.50
C ARG A 276 92.47 22.45 1.59
N ARG A 277 91.32 23.10 1.79
CA ARG A 277 91.24 24.55 1.99
C ARG A 277 92.00 24.96 3.24
N ASP A 278 91.80 24.26 4.36
CA ASP A 278 92.43 24.57 5.64
C ASP A 278 93.93 24.29 5.61
N ASP A 279 94.37 23.21 4.95
CA ASP A 279 95.78 22.92 4.68
C ASP A 279 96.43 24.02 3.86
N ARG A 280 95.76 24.46 2.77
CA ARG A 280 96.26 25.55 1.94
C ARG A 280 96.30 26.88 2.69
N LEU A 281 95.31 27.15 3.54
CA LEU A 281 95.30 28.34 4.38
C LEU A 281 96.44 28.30 5.39
N ARG A 282 96.70 27.16 6.04
CA ARG A 282 97.83 26.95 6.95
C ARG A 282 99.17 27.13 6.23
N GLU A 283 99.32 26.60 5.02
CA GLU A 283 100.52 26.77 4.20
C GLU A 283 100.78 28.24 3.83
N ILE A 284 99.73 28.97 3.40
CA ILE A 284 99.85 30.41 3.11
C ILE A 284 100.18 31.18 4.39
N GLN A 285 99.53 30.85 5.50
CA GLN A 285 99.77 31.48 6.79
C GLN A 285 101.21 31.23 7.26
N SER A 286 101.72 30.00 7.16
CA SER A 286 103.10 29.68 7.54
C SER A 286 104.10 30.42 6.65
N GLN A 287 103.91 30.44 5.33
CA GLN A 287 104.77 31.21 4.42
C GLN A 287 104.75 32.71 4.74
N ALA A 288 103.57 33.27 5.05
CA ALA A 288 103.45 34.67 5.43
C ALA A 288 104.10 34.97 6.79
N THR A 289 103.98 34.06 7.77
CA THR A 289 104.65 34.21 9.06
C THR A 289 106.16 34.06 8.95
N ASP A 290 106.64 33.11 8.15
CA ASP A 290 108.07 32.87 7.93
C ASP A 290 108.69 34.09 7.22
N PHE A 291 108.03 34.60 6.17
CA PHE A 291 108.45 35.83 5.50
C PHE A 291 108.44 37.05 6.45
N ALA A 292 107.41 37.18 7.29
CA ALA A 292 107.34 38.25 8.27
C ALA A 292 108.47 38.12 9.32
N GLN A 293 108.76 36.91 9.79
CA GLN A 293 109.87 36.64 10.70
C GLN A 293 111.22 36.96 10.05
N ASP A 294 111.44 36.59 8.80
CA ASP A 294 112.69 36.90 8.07
C ASP A 294 112.92 38.42 7.94
N LEU A 295 111.86 39.21 7.80
CA LEU A 295 111.93 40.68 7.73
C LEU A 295 112.10 41.36 9.10
N MET A 296 111.82 40.66 10.21
CA MET A 296 112.00 41.20 11.56
C MET A 296 113.50 41.40 11.86
N GLN A 297 113.83 42.54 12.47
CA GLN A 297 115.19 42.82 12.94
C GLN A 297 115.62 41.79 14.00
N GLU A 298 116.88 41.37 13.95
CA GLU A 298 117.42 40.32 14.83
C GLU A 298 117.22 40.64 16.32
N GLY A 299 117.39 41.91 16.72
CA GLY A 299 117.14 42.33 18.10
C GLY A 299 115.69 42.13 18.57
N VAL A 300 114.71 42.19 17.66
CA VAL A 300 113.30 41.92 17.98
C VAL A 300 113.06 40.40 18.10
N LYS A 301 113.76 39.57 17.32
CA LYS A 301 113.71 38.10 17.45
C LYS A 301 114.30 37.65 18.78
N ASP A 302 115.47 38.18 19.14
CA ASP A 302 116.10 37.90 20.42
C ASP A 302 115.21 38.32 21.59
N MET A 303 114.59 39.51 21.51
CA MET A 303 113.61 39.94 22.49
C MET A 303 112.39 39.01 22.56
N ALA A 304 111.88 38.51 21.42
CA ALA A 304 110.75 37.59 21.40
C ALA A 304 111.12 36.24 22.03
N ILE A 305 112.29 35.69 21.72
CA ILE A 305 112.80 34.45 22.32
C ILE A 305 113.02 34.65 23.83
N HIS A 306 113.60 35.80 24.22
CA HIS A 306 113.79 36.14 25.61
C HIS A 306 112.46 36.28 26.35
N ASN A 307 111.45 36.93 25.75
CA ASN A 307 110.10 37.02 26.31
C ASN A 307 109.44 35.64 26.46
N ILE A 308 109.60 34.74 25.48
CA ILE A 308 109.08 33.37 25.56
C ILE A 308 109.79 32.60 26.69
N THR A 309 111.09 32.77 26.81
CA THR A 309 111.91 32.11 27.84
C THR A 309 111.53 32.63 29.22
N MET A 310 111.48 33.95 29.41
CA MET A 310 111.03 34.59 30.64
C MET A 310 109.61 34.19 30.99
N LYS A 311 108.70 34.08 30.02
CA LYS A 311 107.34 33.61 30.29
C LYS A 311 107.34 32.20 30.87
N LYS A 312 108.10 31.27 30.28
CA LYS A 312 108.24 29.90 30.82
C LYS A 312 108.91 29.87 32.19
N GLU A 313 109.89 30.74 32.43
CA GLU A 313 110.57 30.86 33.72
C GLU A 313 109.63 31.43 34.80
N ILE A 314 108.79 32.41 34.44
CA ILE A 314 107.72 32.93 35.30
C ILE A 314 106.70 31.83 35.61
N GLU A 315 106.25 31.08 34.61
CA GLU A 315 105.36 29.93 34.81
C GLU A 315 105.99 28.90 35.77
N GLY A 316 107.29 28.59 35.60
CA GLY A 316 108.01 27.71 36.51
C GLY A 316 108.15 28.25 37.95
N HIS A 317 108.46 29.54 38.12
CA HIS A 317 108.52 30.17 39.46
C HIS A 317 107.16 30.25 40.14
N ILE A 318 106.07 30.38 39.38
CA ILE A 318 104.71 30.29 39.93
C ILE A 318 104.49 28.90 40.51
N GLU A 319 104.80 27.84 39.75
CA GLU A 319 104.69 26.45 40.22
C GLU A 319 105.57 26.20 41.47
N GLU A 320 106.81 26.70 41.50
CA GLU A 320 107.71 26.59 42.66
C GLU A 320 107.21 27.35 43.90
N ASN A 321 106.70 28.57 43.72
CA ASN A 321 106.13 29.35 44.82
C ASN A 321 104.90 28.66 45.40
N GLU A 322 104.01 28.12 44.56
CA GLU A 322 102.86 27.35 45.03
C GLU A 322 103.32 26.15 45.86
N ALA A 323 104.36 25.42 45.42
CA ALA A 323 104.94 24.32 46.19
C ALA A 323 105.51 24.79 47.54
N LEU A 324 106.27 25.89 47.57
CA LEU A 324 106.82 26.45 48.82
C LEU A 324 105.73 26.95 49.77
N GLU A 325 104.67 27.57 49.26
CA GLU A 325 103.53 28.00 50.06
C GLU A 325 102.85 26.82 50.75
N THR A 326 102.67 25.69 50.05
CA THR A 326 102.13 24.46 50.68
C THR A 326 103.04 23.92 51.79
N ILE A 327 104.36 23.94 51.59
CA ILE A 327 105.33 23.50 52.60
C ILE A 327 105.30 24.43 53.83
N ILE A 328 105.23 25.74 53.63
CA ILE A 328 105.10 26.71 54.73
C ILE A 328 103.80 26.50 55.49
N GLN A 329 102.69 26.21 54.80
CA GLN A 329 101.42 25.88 55.46
C GLN A 329 101.57 24.61 56.32
N HIS A 330 102.17 23.54 55.79
CA HIS A 330 102.43 22.31 56.54
C HIS A 330 103.31 22.57 57.77
N LEU A 331 104.42 23.30 57.61
CA LEU A 331 105.30 23.65 58.73
C LEU A 331 104.60 24.51 59.79
N LYS A 332 103.71 25.43 59.38
CA LYS A 332 102.89 26.21 60.32
C LYS A 332 101.93 25.32 61.09
N GLU A 333 101.33 24.33 60.45
CA GLU A 333 100.48 23.34 61.10
C GLU A 333 101.26 22.47 62.07
N ASP A 334 102.46 22.01 61.70
CA ASP A 334 103.35 21.24 62.57
C ASP A 334 103.78 22.05 63.80
N VAL A 335 104.24 23.28 63.62
CA VAL A 335 104.60 24.17 64.74
C VAL A 335 103.40 24.45 65.63
N LYS A 336 102.22 24.65 65.05
CA LYS A 336 100.99 24.85 65.81
C LYS A 336 100.63 23.60 66.62
N SER A 337 100.74 22.40 66.03
CA SER A 337 100.49 21.12 66.68
C SER A 337 101.45 20.87 67.85
N MET A 338 102.74 21.13 67.65
CA MET A 338 103.78 21.05 68.67
C MET A 338 103.58 22.07 69.81
N SER A 339 103.11 23.27 69.50
CA SER A 339 102.84 24.32 70.50
C SER A 339 101.59 24.01 71.35
N THR A 340 100.60 23.30 70.79
CA THR A 340 99.40 22.83 71.51
C THR A 340 99.63 21.55 72.34
N ASP A 341 100.74 20.85 72.16
CA ASP A 341 101.01 19.58 72.85
C ASP A 341 101.53 19.86 74.29
N PRO A 342 100.80 19.47 75.36
CA PRO A 342 101.13 19.84 76.76
C PRO A 342 102.46 19.26 77.28
N LYS A 343 103.17 18.45 76.49
CA LYS A 343 104.52 17.95 76.78
C LYS A 343 105.65 18.89 76.31
N SER A 344 105.35 19.92 75.52
CA SER A 344 106.37 20.85 74.98
C SER A 344 106.59 22.13 75.82
N ASP A 345 105.80 22.36 76.87
CA ASP A 345 106.00 23.48 77.81
C ASP A 345 107.09 23.12 78.84
N VAL A 346 108.35 23.18 78.40
CA VAL A 346 109.55 22.77 79.17
C VAL A 346 109.63 23.47 80.54
N ARG A 347 109.03 24.66 80.68
CA ARG A 347 108.95 25.40 81.96
C ARG A 347 108.04 24.74 82.99
N LYS A 348 106.94 24.11 82.57
CA LYS A 348 106.03 23.35 83.45
C LYS A 348 106.56 21.94 83.78
N GLN A 349 107.44 21.38 82.93
CA GLN A 349 108.08 20.08 83.19
C GLN A 349 109.32 20.17 84.10
N MET A 350 110.16 21.20 83.98
CA MET A 350 111.39 21.31 84.78
C MET A 350 111.15 21.75 86.24
N PHE A 351 110.08 22.50 86.52
CA PHE A 351 109.77 22.96 87.88
C PHE A 351 108.33 22.63 88.31
N PRO A 352 107.97 21.34 88.44
CA PRO A 352 106.62 20.94 88.85
C PRO A 352 106.25 21.43 90.25
N HIS A 353 107.23 21.82 91.06
CA HIS A 353 107.07 22.21 92.46
C HIS A 353 106.75 23.69 92.65
N LEU A 354 107.05 24.56 91.67
CA LEU A 354 106.74 26.00 91.73
C LEU A 354 105.33 26.33 91.18
N TYR A 355 104.80 25.45 90.33
CA TYR A 355 103.49 25.62 89.68
C TYR A 355 102.43 24.65 90.22
N LYS A 356 102.53 24.27 91.50
CA LYS A 356 101.41 23.65 92.24
C LYS A 356 100.53 24.76 92.80
N GLU A 357 99.23 24.68 92.55
CA GLU A 357 98.24 25.54 93.22
C GLU A 357 98.23 25.21 94.72
N VAL A 358 98.98 26.00 95.51
CA VAL A 358 98.97 25.90 96.97
C VAL A 358 97.71 26.59 97.50
N GLN A 359 96.90 25.85 98.25
CA GLN A 359 95.76 26.41 98.99
C GLN A 359 96.28 27.36 100.08
N LYS A 360 95.89 28.63 100.02
CA LYS A 360 96.35 29.66 100.96
C LYS A 360 95.72 29.46 102.34
N CYS A 361 96.56 29.40 103.38
CA CYS A 361 96.18 29.33 104.79
C CYS A 361 95.43 30.58 105.26
N THR A 362 94.50 30.41 106.19
CA THR A 362 93.77 31.48 106.88
C THR A 362 94.59 32.05 108.06
N PRO A 363 94.56 33.36 108.33
CA PRO A 363 95.51 34.01 109.25
C PRO A 363 95.44 33.69 110.77
N ASP A 364 94.56 32.82 111.28
CA ASP A 364 94.55 32.44 112.72
C ASP A 364 95.52 31.28 113.07
N MET A 365 96.42 30.94 112.15
CA MET A 365 97.47 29.94 112.42
C MET A 365 98.81 30.62 112.67
N ASP A 366 99.29 30.53 113.90
CA ASP A 366 100.68 30.85 114.26
C ASP A 366 101.63 29.79 113.68
N VAL A 367 102.71 30.28 113.05
CA VAL A 367 103.69 29.50 112.29
C VAL A 367 104.98 29.39 113.11
N GLU A 368 105.35 28.17 113.51
CA GLU A 368 106.67 27.88 114.08
C GLU A 368 107.69 27.66 112.95
N LEU A 369 108.76 28.47 112.94
CA LEU A 369 109.84 28.45 111.94
C LEU A 369 111.10 27.80 112.53
N ASP A 370 111.56 26.71 111.92
CA ASP A 370 112.76 25.98 112.34
C ASP A 370 114.00 26.47 111.56
N ILE A 371 114.95 27.13 112.25
CA ILE A 371 116.23 27.60 111.69
C ILE A 371 117.39 27.18 112.62
N PRO A 372 118.17 26.13 112.26
CA PRO A 372 119.36 25.74 113.01
C PRO A 372 120.61 26.59 112.70
N ARG A 373 121.37 26.98 113.73
CA ARG A 373 122.61 27.79 113.69
C ARG A 373 123.88 26.91 113.58
N HIS A 374 124.94 27.47 112.99
CA HIS A 374 126.31 26.91 112.94
C HIS A 374 127.16 27.30 114.17
N ASP A 375 127.94 26.36 114.70
CA ASP A 375 129.10 26.59 115.57
C ASP A 375 130.40 26.70 114.71
N TRP A 376 131.39 27.47 115.19
CA TRP A 376 132.64 27.82 114.47
C TRP A 376 133.82 26.84 114.77
N LEU A 377 134.74 26.73 113.80
CA LEU A 377 135.86 25.78 113.59
C LEU A 377 136.92 25.60 114.72
N PRO A 378 137.80 24.57 114.61
CA PRO A 378 139.20 24.68 114.97
C PRO A 378 140.19 24.57 113.77
N ILE A 379 141.38 25.12 114.00
CA ILE A 379 142.60 25.22 113.16
C ILE A 379 143.07 23.88 112.58
#